data_AF-A0A9D7D375-F1
#
_entry.id   AF-A0A9D7D375-F1
#
_cell.length_a   1.000
_cell.length_b   1.000
_cell.length_c   1.000
_cell.angle_alpha   90.00
_cell.angle_beta   90.00
_cell.angle_gamma   90.00
#
_symmetry.space_group_name_H-M   'P 1'
#
loop_
_entity.id
_entity.type
_entity.pdbx_description
1 polymer ?
#
loop_
_entity_poly.entity_id
_entity_poly.type
_entity_poly.pdbx_seq_one_letter_code
_entity_poly.pdbx_strand_id
1 'polypeptide(L)'
;MPFIFDSEGWFGYVTMAGSFMATIVVVVLAIALSPAISMVVGGTLFDIAAERVEKKIGAPVARAVPIQQGLLNGLRIALPALALNLLVIPLYFIPVVNAVTFYTLNGFLMGREYATVTAARHMSYQDAVAFRKRHGMSVFMVGFACSLVPFLAPLVGASAMTRLIHSLPR
;
A
#
# COMPACT_ATOMS: atom_id res chain seq x y z
N MET A 1 -10.38 50.37 -34.09
CA MET A 1 -10.30 49.33 -33.03
C MET A 1 -10.95 48.07 -33.54
N PRO A 2 -10.27 46.91 -33.46
CA PRO A 2 -10.96 45.66 -33.21
C PRO A 2 -10.54 45.15 -31.82
N PHE A 3 -11.52 45.00 -30.93
CA PHE A 3 -11.39 44.22 -29.71
C PHE A 3 -11.25 42.75 -30.11
N ILE A 4 -10.01 42.27 -30.22
CA ILE A 4 -9.74 40.83 -30.19
C ILE A 4 -9.86 40.46 -28.71
N PHE A 5 -10.89 39.68 -28.37
CA PHE A 5 -10.91 39.01 -27.07
C PHE A 5 -9.70 38.06 -27.07
N ASP A 6 -8.68 38.35 -26.26
CA ASP A 6 -7.55 37.46 -26.02
C ASP A 6 -8.08 36.16 -25.39
N SER A 7 -8.56 35.26 -26.24
CA SER A 7 -8.95 33.90 -25.85
C SER A 7 -7.77 33.18 -25.22
N GLU A 8 -6.53 33.52 -25.60
CA GLU A 8 -5.32 32.93 -25.02
C GLU A 8 -5.15 33.21 -23.52
N GLY A 9 -5.64 34.35 -23.01
CA GLY A 9 -5.41 34.74 -21.61
C GLY A 9 -6.17 33.87 -20.61
N TRP A 10 -7.49 33.77 -20.74
CA TRP A 10 -8.31 33.01 -19.79
C TRP A 10 -8.15 31.49 -19.97
N PHE A 11 -7.97 31.01 -21.21
CA PHE A 11 -7.60 29.62 -21.47
C PHE A 11 -6.23 29.28 -20.87
N GLY A 12 -5.28 30.23 -20.91
CA GLY A 12 -3.98 30.12 -20.23
C GLY A 12 -4.10 29.91 -18.72
N TYR A 13 -4.93 30.71 -18.04
CA TYR A 13 -5.16 30.54 -16.59
C TYR A 13 -5.87 29.22 -16.26
N VAL A 14 -6.86 28.81 -17.05
CA VAL A 14 -7.58 27.54 -16.86
C VAL A 14 -6.67 26.33 -17.10
N THR A 15 -5.85 26.36 -18.15
CA THR A 15 -4.90 25.28 -18.44
C THR A 15 -3.76 25.22 -17.42
N MET A 16 -3.30 26.37 -16.91
CA MET A 16 -2.28 26.44 -15.85
C MET A 16 -2.81 25.90 -14.52
N ALA A 17 -4.01 26.32 -14.09
CA ALA A 17 -4.66 25.80 -12.90
C ALA A 17 -4.97 24.29 -13.02
N GLY A 18 -5.45 23.85 -14.19
CA GLY A 18 -5.70 22.45 -14.49
C GLY A 18 -4.43 21.60 -14.44
N SER A 19 -3.32 22.10 -15.00
CA SER A 19 -2.03 21.40 -14.97
C SER A 19 -1.48 21.29 -13.54
N PHE A 20 -1.55 22.35 -12.74
CA PHE A 20 -1.13 22.35 -11.34
C PHE A 20 -1.94 21.35 -10.50
N MET A 21 -3.26 21.34 -10.66
CA MET A 21 -4.14 20.37 -10.01
C MET A 21 -3.86 18.93 -10.48
N ALA A 22 -3.64 18.73 -11.78
CA ALA A 22 -3.28 17.42 -12.31
C ALA A 22 -1.95 16.91 -11.73
N THR A 23 -0.93 17.77 -11.60
CA THR A 23 0.34 17.40 -10.95
C THR A 23 0.13 16.97 -9.50
N ILE A 24 -0.67 17.72 -8.73
CA ILE A 24 -0.97 17.35 -7.33
C ILE A 24 -1.67 16.00 -7.28
N VAL A 25 -2.69 15.79 -8.13
CA VAL A 25 -3.43 14.52 -8.19
C VAL A 25 -2.53 13.36 -8.58
N VAL A 26 -1.66 13.53 -9.58
CA VAL A 26 -0.72 12.49 -10.01
C VAL A 26 0.28 12.16 -8.92
N VAL A 27 0.83 13.17 -8.23
CA VAL A 27 1.74 12.95 -7.10
C VAL A 27 1.01 12.19 -5.99
N VAL A 28 -0.18 12.65 -5.60
CA VAL A 28 -1.02 11.98 -4.60
C VAL A 28 -1.28 10.51 -4.98
N LEU A 29 -1.70 10.25 -6.23
CA LEU A 29 -1.98 8.90 -6.72
C LEU A 29 -0.71 8.04 -6.78
N ALA A 30 0.42 8.60 -7.22
CA ALA A 30 1.69 7.89 -7.28
C ALA A 30 2.14 7.46 -5.88
N ILE A 31 1.99 8.32 -4.87
CA ILE A 31 2.37 7.96 -3.51
C ILE A 31 1.32 7.04 -2.86
N ALA A 32 0.02 7.23 -3.14
CA ALA A 32 -1.07 6.35 -2.71
C ALA A 32 -0.96 4.91 -3.26
N LEU A 33 -0.50 4.77 -4.51
CA LEU A 33 -0.28 3.50 -5.17
C LEU A 33 1.12 2.94 -4.90
N SER A 34 1.98 3.69 -4.20
CA SER A 34 3.33 3.28 -3.86
C SER A 34 3.41 1.89 -3.21
N PRO A 35 2.54 1.50 -2.25
CA PRO A 35 2.56 0.16 -1.67
C PRO A 35 2.38 -0.95 -2.72
N ALA A 36 1.37 -0.79 -3.58
CA ALA A 36 1.04 -1.76 -4.61
C ALA A 36 2.16 -1.85 -5.67
N ILE A 37 2.68 -0.70 -6.12
CA ILE A 37 3.79 -0.63 -7.06
C ILE A 37 5.05 -1.26 -6.44
N SER A 38 5.30 -1.00 -5.16
CA SER A 38 6.44 -1.55 -4.41
C SER A 38 6.36 -3.07 -4.32
N MET A 39 5.18 -3.68 -4.16
CA MET A 39 5.02 -5.14 -4.21
C MET A 39 5.18 -5.70 -5.61
N VAL A 40 4.71 -5.00 -6.65
CA VAL A 40 4.91 -5.45 -8.04
C VAL A 40 6.40 -5.47 -8.40
N VAL A 41 7.15 -4.45 -7.98
CA VAL A 41 8.59 -4.34 -8.28
C VAL A 41 9.45 -5.16 -7.31
N GLY A 42 9.09 -5.17 -6.02
CA GLY A 42 9.87 -5.74 -4.93
C GLY A 42 9.35 -7.10 -4.42
N GLY A 43 8.36 -7.69 -5.07
CA GLY A 43 7.74 -8.95 -4.63
C GLY A 43 8.75 -10.10 -4.52
N THR A 44 9.72 -10.18 -5.43
CA THR A 44 10.80 -11.17 -5.35
C THR A 44 11.70 -10.95 -4.12
N LEU A 45 12.03 -9.69 -3.80
CA LEU A 45 12.78 -9.35 -2.60
C LEU A 45 11.99 -9.69 -1.34
N PHE A 46 10.67 -9.42 -1.36
CA PHE A 46 9.76 -9.78 -0.30
C PHE A 46 9.76 -11.29 -0.04
N ASP A 47 9.63 -12.09 -1.10
CA ASP A 47 9.63 -13.55 -1.00
C ASP A 47 10.96 -14.10 -0.47
N ILE A 48 12.09 -13.61 -0.99
CA ILE A 48 13.44 -13.99 -0.51
C ILE A 48 13.62 -13.62 0.97
N ALA A 49 13.16 -12.44 1.37
CA ALA A 49 13.24 -11.98 2.76
C ALA A 49 12.39 -12.83 3.69
N ALA A 50 11.15 -13.13 3.29
CA ALA A 50 10.23 -13.98 4.03
C ALA A 50 10.83 -15.38 4.21
N GLU A 51 11.32 -16.00 3.14
CA GLU A 51 11.92 -17.34 3.17
C GLU A 51 13.16 -17.41 4.07
N ARG A 52 14.03 -16.39 4.02
CA ARG A 52 15.21 -16.32 4.90
C ARG A 52 14.82 -16.23 6.37
N VAL A 53 13.80 -15.43 6.69
CA VAL A 53 13.31 -15.30 8.07
C VAL A 53 12.63 -16.60 8.52
N GLU A 54 11.82 -17.22 7.67
CA GLU A 54 11.16 -18.52 7.90
C GLU A 54 12.19 -19.61 8.25
N LYS A 55 13.27 -19.72 7.47
CA LYS A 55 14.37 -20.65 7.76
C LYS A 55 15.04 -20.38 9.10
N LYS A 56 15.25 -19.11 9.45
CA LYS A 56 15.91 -18.72 10.71
C LYS A 56 15.06 -19.03 11.95
N ILE A 57 13.74 -18.93 11.86
CA ILE A 57 12.82 -19.19 12.98
C ILE A 57 12.28 -20.63 13.00
N GLY A 58 12.68 -21.48 12.05
CA GLY A 58 12.20 -22.86 11.95
C GLY A 58 10.71 -22.96 11.59
N ALA A 59 10.20 -22.04 10.77
CA ALA A 59 8.80 -22.05 10.36
C ALA A 59 8.44 -23.28 9.49
N PRO A 60 7.17 -23.72 9.49
CA PRO A 60 6.68 -24.75 8.58
C PRO A 60 6.91 -24.39 7.11
N VAL A 61 6.91 -25.40 6.24
CA VAL A 61 7.06 -25.20 4.79
C VAL A 61 5.93 -24.32 4.25
N ALA A 62 6.30 -23.24 3.56
CA ALA A 62 5.35 -22.35 2.92
C ALA A 62 4.53 -23.09 1.85
N ARG A 63 3.22 -22.84 1.85
CA ARG A 63 2.29 -23.29 0.83
C ARG A 63 2.55 -22.53 -0.47
N ALA A 64 2.63 -23.26 -1.58
CA ALA A 64 2.56 -22.64 -2.90
C ALA A 64 1.14 -22.11 -3.16
N VAL A 65 1.01 -20.80 -3.36
CA VAL A 65 -0.27 -20.17 -3.73
C VAL A 65 -0.41 -20.25 -5.25
N PRO A 66 -1.45 -20.91 -5.79
CA PRO A 66 -1.70 -20.93 -7.24
C PRO A 66 -1.85 -19.51 -7.79
N ILE A 67 -1.31 -19.25 -8.99
CA ILE A 67 -1.32 -17.91 -9.62
C ILE A 67 -2.73 -17.31 -9.67
N GLN A 68 -3.74 -18.12 -10.02
CA GLN A 68 -5.15 -17.70 -10.07
C GLN A 68 -5.66 -17.22 -8.70
N GLN A 69 -5.32 -17.93 -7.63
CA GLN A 69 -5.68 -17.54 -6.27
C GLN A 69 -4.91 -16.29 -5.83
N GLY A 70 -3.63 -16.19 -6.20
CA GLY A 70 -2.81 -14.99 -5.99
C GLY A 70 -3.43 -13.75 -6.62
N LEU A 71 -3.88 -13.85 -7.88
CA LEU A 71 -4.52 -12.75 -8.59
C LEU A 71 -5.85 -12.34 -7.94
N LEU A 72 -6.71 -13.30 -7.60
CA LEU A 72 -7.97 -13.03 -6.91
C LEU A 72 -7.77 -12.37 -5.54
N ASN A 73 -6.78 -12.85 -4.77
CA ASN A 73 -6.44 -12.26 -3.47
C ASN A 73 -5.86 -10.86 -3.64
N GLY A 74 -5.00 -10.65 -4.64
CA GLY A 74 -4.47 -9.34 -5.01
C GLY A 74 -5.58 -8.34 -5.31
N LEU A 75 -6.56 -8.72 -6.15
CA LEU A 75 -7.71 -7.87 -6.46
C LEU A 75 -8.56 -7.54 -5.21
N ARG A 76 -8.78 -8.50 -4.32
CA ARG A 76 -9.53 -8.28 -3.06
C ARG A 76 -8.82 -7.31 -2.10
N ILE A 77 -7.51 -7.19 -2.20
CA ILE A 77 -6.71 -6.21 -1.43
C ILE A 77 -6.69 -4.87 -2.16
N ALA A 78 -6.44 -4.88 -3.47
CA ALA A 78 -6.28 -3.69 -4.29
C ALA A 78 -7.58 -2.88 -4.42
N LEU A 79 -8.74 -3.52 -4.62
CA LEU A 79 -10.01 -2.81 -4.83
C LEU A 79 -10.40 -1.91 -3.65
N PRO A 80 -10.43 -2.38 -2.38
CA PRO A 80 -10.69 -1.48 -1.25
C PRO A 80 -9.57 -0.45 -1.03
N ALA A 81 -8.33 -0.79 -1.37
CA ALA A 81 -7.20 0.16 -1.24
C ALA A 81 -7.37 1.33 -2.21
N LEU A 82 -7.75 1.03 -3.45
CA LEU A 82 -8.08 2.02 -4.46
C LEU A 82 -9.25 2.88 -3.99
N ALA A 83 -10.36 2.26 -3.57
CA ALA A 83 -11.53 2.97 -3.07
C ALA A 83 -11.20 3.94 -1.91
N LEU A 84 -10.43 3.48 -0.91
CA LEU A 84 -10.00 4.32 0.21
C LEU A 84 -9.13 5.50 -0.26
N ASN A 85 -8.22 5.28 -1.21
CA ASN A 85 -7.38 6.34 -1.75
C ASN A 85 -8.18 7.39 -2.52
N LEU A 86 -9.21 7.01 -3.28
CA LEU A 86 -10.11 7.98 -3.92
C LEU A 86 -10.87 8.78 -2.86
N LEU A 87 -11.32 8.14 -1.78
CA LEU A 87 -12.07 8.79 -0.71
C LEU A 87 -11.26 9.82 0.07
N VAL A 88 -9.94 9.64 0.23
CA VAL A 88 -9.10 10.60 0.95
C VAL A 88 -8.57 11.75 0.10
N ILE A 89 -8.85 11.80 -1.21
CA ILE A 89 -8.43 12.91 -2.08
C ILE A 89 -8.76 14.29 -1.48
N PRO A 90 -9.98 14.55 -0.94
CA PRO A 90 -10.30 15.83 -0.32
C PRO A 90 -9.41 16.18 0.87
N LEU A 91 -8.96 15.18 1.65
CA LEU A 91 -8.15 15.39 2.85
C LEU A 91 -6.71 15.85 2.50
N TYR A 92 -6.23 15.54 1.29
CA TYR A 92 -4.90 15.95 0.85
C TYR A 92 -4.79 17.46 0.54
N PHE A 93 -5.91 18.17 0.39
CA PHE A 93 -5.92 19.62 0.20
C PHE A 93 -5.77 20.41 1.51
N ILE A 94 -5.87 19.74 2.66
CA ILE A 94 -5.72 20.37 3.97
C ILE A 94 -4.26 20.20 4.42
N PRO A 95 -3.49 21.30 4.59
CA PRO A 95 -2.12 21.24 5.11
C PRO A 95 -2.05 20.52 6.45
N VAL A 96 -0.95 19.82 6.74
CA VAL A 96 -0.73 18.96 7.92
C VAL A 96 -1.59 17.68 7.90
N VAL A 97 -2.90 17.81 7.68
CA VAL A 97 -3.82 16.66 7.53
C VAL A 97 -3.41 15.78 6.36
N ASN A 98 -2.88 16.37 5.28
CA ASN A 98 -2.35 15.63 4.13
C ASN A 98 -1.26 14.62 4.53
N ALA A 99 -0.27 15.03 5.33
CA ALA A 99 0.84 14.21 5.76
C ALA A 99 0.38 13.12 6.73
N VAL A 100 -0.46 13.49 7.71
CA VAL A 100 -1.04 12.52 8.65
C VAL A 100 -1.85 11.47 7.91
N THR A 101 -2.75 11.91 7.02
CA THR A 101 -3.57 11.01 6.20
C THR A 101 -2.69 10.11 5.35
N PHE A 102 -1.66 10.69 4.72
CA PHE A 102 -0.75 9.98 3.86
C PHE A 102 -0.05 8.81 4.59
N TYR A 103 0.65 9.08 5.69
CA TYR A 103 1.39 8.04 6.41
C TYR A 103 0.48 7.03 7.10
N THR A 104 -0.64 7.48 7.65
CA THR A 104 -1.58 6.59 8.36
C THR A 104 -2.29 5.68 7.36
N LEU A 105 -2.76 6.21 6.23
CA LEU A 105 -3.41 5.41 5.20
C LEU A 105 -2.43 4.44 4.55
N ASN A 106 -1.24 4.90 4.12
CA ASN A 106 -0.25 4.02 3.52
C ASN A 106 0.24 2.96 4.50
N GLY A 107 0.44 3.32 5.77
CA GLY A 107 0.76 2.38 6.83
C GLY A 107 -0.30 1.30 7.02
N PHE A 108 -1.57 1.69 7.03
CA PHE A 108 -2.69 0.76 7.09
C PHE A 108 -2.77 -0.16 5.86
N LEU A 109 -2.59 0.40 4.65
CA LEU A 109 -2.64 -0.35 3.40
C LEU A 109 -1.47 -1.33 3.29
N MET A 110 -0.23 -0.89 3.52
CA MET A 110 0.97 -1.74 3.55
C MET A 110 0.84 -2.83 4.61
N GLY A 111 0.41 -2.49 5.83
CA GLY A 111 0.23 -3.48 6.89
C GLY A 111 -0.76 -4.57 6.47
N ARG A 112 -1.90 -4.17 5.90
CA ARG A 112 -2.91 -5.10 5.39
C ARG A 112 -2.36 -5.94 4.23
N GLU A 113 -1.71 -5.35 3.26
CA GLU A 113 -1.16 -6.05 2.10
C GLU A 113 -0.10 -7.07 2.52
N TYR A 114 0.95 -6.60 3.20
CA TYR A 114 2.09 -7.43 3.60
C TYR A 114 1.67 -8.55 4.54
N ALA A 115 0.82 -8.26 5.53
CA ALA A 115 0.31 -9.31 6.41
C ALA A 115 -0.49 -10.37 5.65
N THR A 116 -1.27 -9.99 4.62
CA THR A 116 -2.02 -10.98 3.82
C THR A 116 -1.10 -11.82 2.97
N VAL A 117 -0.14 -11.20 2.28
CA VAL A 117 0.81 -11.88 1.41
C VAL A 117 1.65 -12.86 2.23
N THR A 118 2.17 -12.44 3.39
CA THR A 118 2.92 -13.32 4.28
C THR A 118 2.04 -14.42 4.88
N ALA A 119 0.84 -14.10 5.35
CA ALA A 119 -0.05 -15.10 5.96
C ALA A 119 -0.54 -16.14 4.93
N ALA A 120 -0.79 -15.73 3.69
CA ALA A 120 -1.21 -16.64 2.62
C ALA A 120 -0.18 -17.74 2.32
N ARG A 121 1.08 -17.56 2.73
CA ARG A 121 2.12 -18.60 2.68
C ARG A 121 1.88 -19.74 3.69
N HIS A 122 1.10 -19.52 4.75
CA HIS A 122 0.94 -20.48 5.85
C HIS A 122 -0.52 -20.82 6.22
N MET A 123 -1.49 -20.04 5.75
CA MET A 123 -2.91 -20.23 6.06
C MET A 123 -3.81 -19.81 4.89
N SER A 124 -5.12 -20.08 4.99
CA SER A 124 -6.07 -19.65 3.96
C SER A 124 -6.25 -18.13 3.96
N TYR A 125 -6.78 -17.57 2.86
CA TYR A 125 -7.09 -16.13 2.80
C TYR A 125 -8.09 -15.71 3.90
N GLN A 126 -9.05 -16.57 4.23
CA GLN A 126 -10.03 -16.28 5.28
C GLN A 126 -9.37 -16.20 6.65
N ASP A 127 -8.47 -17.13 6.96
CA ASP A 127 -7.70 -17.13 8.21
C ASP A 127 -6.75 -15.93 8.29
N ALA A 128 -6.12 -15.56 7.17
CA ALA A 128 -5.27 -14.37 7.09
C ALA A 128 -6.06 -13.09 7.40
N VAL A 129 -7.29 -12.99 6.90
CA VAL A 129 -8.18 -11.87 7.22
C VAL A 129 -8.60 -11.89 8.70
N ALA A 130 -8.92 -13.05 9.26
CA ALA A 130 -9.26 -13.20 10.67
C ALA A 130 -8.10 -12.81 11.59
N PHE A 131 -6.88 -13.30 11.30
CA PHE A 131 -5.66 -12.96 12.02
C PHE A 131 -5.42 -11.46 12.06
N ARG A 132 -5.55 -10.79 10.90
CA ARG A 132 -5.39 -9.33 10.79
C ARG A 132 -6.44 -8.58 11.59
N LYS A 133 -7.70 -9.03 11.59
CA LYS A 133 -8.76 -8.40 12.39
C LYS A 133 -8.45 -8.51 13.89
N ARG A 134 -7.87 -9.63 14.32
CA ARG A 134 -7.49 -9.86 15.72
C ARG A 134 -6.26 -9.06 16.14
N HIS A 135 -5.28 -8.91 15.27
CA HIS A 135 -4.00 -8.25 15.55
C HIS A 135 -3.81 -6.95 14.76
N GLY A 136 -4.91 -6.23 14.52
CA GLY A 136 -4.94 -5.06 13.62
C GLY A 136 -3.93 -3.98 14.00
N MET A 137 -3.76 -3.72 15.29
CA MET A 137 -2.81 -2.70 15.78
C MET A 137 -1.35 -3.10 15.47
N SER A 138 -0.96 -4.35 15.74
CA SER A 138 0.41 -4.81 15.46
C SER A 138 0.71 -4.82 13.96
N VAL A 139 -0.27 -5.25 13.15
CA VAL A 139 -0.17 -5.20 11.69
C VAL A 139 -0.04 -3.76 11.19
N PHE A 140 -0.84 -2.85 11.75
CA PHE A 140 -0.78 -1.43 11.42
C PHE A 140 0.56 -0.81 11.79
N MET A 141 1.12 -1.10 12.96
CA MET A 141 2.42 -0.58 13.39
C MET A 141 3.56 -1.00 12.45
N VAL A 142 3.59 -2.27 12.02
CA VAL A 142 4.58 -2.74 11.03
C VAL A 142 4.40 -2.02 9.69
N GLY A 143 3.15 -1.89 9.22
CA GLY A 143 2.85 -1.18 7.99
C GLY A 143 3.21 0.31 8.06
N PHE A 144 2.91 0.97 9.18
CA PHE A 144 3.26 2.36 9.42
C PHE A 144 4.78 2.58 9.38
N ALA A 145 5.56 1.70 10.02
CA ALA A 145 7.01 1.73 9.92
C ALA A 145 7.50 1.56 8.46
N CYS A 146 6.85 0.69 7.68
CA CYS A 146 7.16 0.54 6.25
C CYS A 146 6.83 1.81 5.45
N SER A 147 5.74 2.51 5.79
CA SER A 147 5.34 3.75 5.12
C SER A 147 6.35 4.89 5.33
N LEU A 148 7.15 4.86 6.40
CA LEU A 148 8.20 5.85 6.65
C LEU A 148 9.45 5.59 5.80
N VAL A 149 9.66 4.33 5.37
CA VAL A 149 10.86 3.91 4.64
C VAL A 149 10.49 3.07 3.41
N PRO A 150 9.84 3.67 2.39
CA PRO A 150 9.20 2.94 1.29
C PRO A 150 10.19 2.10 0.45
N PHE A 151 11.45 2.53 0.33
CA PHE A 151 12.48 1.78 -0.39
C PHE A 151 12.85 0.44 0.26
N LEU A 152 12.71 0.35 1.59
CA LEU A 152 12.98 -0.87 2.35
C LEU A 152 11.69 -1.59 2.75
N ALA A 153 10.52 -1.02 2.45
CA ALA A 153 9.23 -1.55 2.85
C ALA A 153 9.02 -3.03 2.46
N PRO A 154 9.40 -3.52 1.27
CA PRO A 154 9.30 -4.95 0.97
C PRO A 154 10.13 -5.85 1.90
N LEU A 155 11.37 -5.43 2.19
CA LEU A 155 12.30 -6.19 3.02
C LEU A 155 11.91 -6.15 4.50
N VAL A 156 11.60 -4.96 5.01
CA VAL A 156 11.15 -4.73 6.39
C VAL A 156 9.80 -5.38 6.61
N GLY A 157 8.86 -5.18 5.68
CA GLY A 157 7.52 -5.74 5.69
C GLY A 157 7.55 -7.26 5.73
N ALA A 158 8.28 -7.90 4.82
CA ALA A 158 8.42 -9.37 4.80
C ALA A 158 9.00 -9.89 6.12
N SER A 159 10.15 -9.36 6.55
CA SER A 159 10.83 -9.85 7.75
C SER A 159 10.02 -9.64 9.03
N ALA A 160 9.42 -8.47 9.21
CA ALA A 160 8.62 -8.15 10.38
C ALA A 160 7.29 -8.91 10.39
N MET A 161 6.58 -8.98 9.26
CA MET A 161 5.30 -9.71 9.20
C MET A 161 5.47 -11.20 9.39
N THR A 162 6.53 -11.81 8.82
CA THR A 162 6.82 -13.23 9.05
C THR A 162 7.00 -13.51 10.54
N ARG A 163 7.82 -12.71 11.23
CA ARG A 163 8.00 -12.86 12.69
C ARG A 163 6.69 -12.61 13.44
N LEU A 164 5.92 -11.61 13.04
CA LEU A 164 4.65 -11.27 13.69
C LEU A 164 3.65 -12.42 13.60
N ILE A 165 3.51 -13.03 12.43
CA ILE A 165 2.59 -14.15 12.19
C ILE A 165 2.99 -15.42 12.96
N HIS A 166 4.29 -15.64 13.17
CA HIS A 166 4.78 -16.80 13.92
C HIS A 166 4.87 -16.55 15.44
N SER A 167 4.92 -15.30 15.90
CA SER A 167 5.00 -14.95 17.32
C SER A 167 3.64 -14.78 17.99
N LEU A 168 2.60 -14.44 17.21
CA LEU A 168 1.25 -14.23 17.74
C LEU A 168 0.40 -15.50 17.65
N PRO A 169 -0.46 -15.77 18.66
CA PRO A 169 -1.37 -16.89 18.62
C PRO A 169 -2.38 -16.72 17.48
N ARG A 170 -2.76 -17.83 16.84
CA ARG A 170 -3.79 -17.84 15.78
C ARG A 170 -5.16 -17.54 16.40
#